data_AF-A0A7K3RV28-F1
#
_entry.id   AF-A0A7K3RV28-F1
#
_cell.length_a   1.000
_cell.length_b   1.000
_cell.length_c   1.000
_cell.angle_alpha   90.00
_cell.angle_beta   90.00
_cell.angle_gamma   90.00
#
_symmetry.space_group_name_H-M   'P 1'
#
loop_
_entity.id
_entity.type
_entity.pdbx_description
1 polymer ?
#
loop_
_entity_poly.entity_id
_entity_poly.type
_entity_poly.pdbx_seq_one_letter_code
_entity_poly.pdbx_strand_id
1 'polypeptide(L)'
;APGERAEIGRPRDAAWTGAVGCLTAGLAVAVDYAHGRGTRPPFGTLTGFRGGREVRPVPDGSRDLTAHVALDACAAAVTEAG
;
A
#
# COMPACT_ATOMS: atom_id res chain seq x y z
N ALA A 1 0.13 16.74 -13.81
CA ALA A 1 -1.31 16.82 -13.56
C ALA A 1 -1.81 15.66 -12.71
N PRO A 2 -2.86 15.85 -11.89
CA PRO A 2 -3.53 14.75 -11.19
C PRO A 2 -3.85 13.60 -12.16
N GLY A 3 -3.44 12.38 -11.82
CA GLY A 3 -3.64 11.19 -12.67
C GLY A 3 -2.48 10.83 -13.61
N GLU A 4 -1.39 11.60 -13.68
CA GLU A 4 -0.21 11.23 -14.49
C GLU A 4 0.57 10.04 -13.94
N ARG A 5 0.56 9.86 -12.62
CA ARG A 5 1.24 8.75 -11.93
C ARG A 5 0.35 8.22 -10.82
N ALA A 6 0.29 6.90 -10.71
CA ALA A 6 -0.38 6.20 -9.62
C ALA A 6 0.52 5.08 -9.08
N GLU A 7 0.47 4.88 -7.77
CA GLU A 7 1.09 3.73 -7.10
C GLU A 7 -0.02 2.72 -6.81
N ILE A 8 0.00 1.59 -7.51
CA ILE A 8 -1.07 0.60 -7.48
C ILE A 8 -0.68 -0.55 -6.55
N GLY A 9 -1.48 -0.80 -5.52
CA GLY A 9 -1.24 -1.84 -4.52
C GLY A 9 -1.95 -3.17 -4.78
N ARG A 10 -2.25 -3.52 -6.03
CA ARG A 10 -3.07 -4.71 -6.39
C ARG A 10 -2.67 -6.01 -5.67
N PRO A 11 -1.39 -6.40 -5.58
CA PRO A 11 -1.00 -7.61 -4.86
C PRO A 11 -1.34 -7.55 -3.36
N ARG A 12 -1.12 -6.39 -2.72
CA ARG A 12 -1.51 -6.14 -1.33
C ARG A 12 -3.03 -6.23 -1.17
N ASP A 13 -3.78 -5.60 -2.06
CA ASP A 13 -5.24 -5.58 -1.99
C ASP A 13 -5.81 -7.01 -2.12
N ALA A 14 -5.29 -7.84 -3.03
CA ALA A 14 -5.67 -9.24 -3.15
C ALA A 14 -5.32 -10.08 -1.90
N ALA A 15 -4.11 -9.87 -1.35
CA ALA A 15 -3.69 -10.54 -0.11
C ALA A 15 -4.55 -10.12 1.09
N TRP A 16 -4.92 -8.84 1.17
CA TRP A 16 -5.80 -8.30 2.20
C TRP A 16 -7.21 -8.88 2.10
N THR A 17 -7.80 -8.92 0.90
CA THR A 17 -9.10 -9.58 0.67
C THR A 17 -9.06 -11.05 1.10
N GLY A 18 -8.00 -11.78 0.75
CA GLY A 18 -7.82 -13.17 1.19
C GLY A 18 -7.74 -13.31 2.71
N ALA A 19 -6.94 -12.46 3.38
CA ALA A 19 -6.78 -12.49 4.83
C ALA A 19 -8.09 -12.18 5.58
N VAL A 20 -8.83 -11.16 5.13
CA VAL A 20 -10.14 -10.81 5.71
C VAL A 20 -11.16 -11.91 5.44
N GLY A 21 -11.17 -12.51 4.25
CA GLY A 21 -12.07 -13.60 3.88
C GLY A 21 -11.90 -14.88 4.69
N CYS A 22 -10.78 -15.05 5.41
CA CYS A 22 -10.57 -16.18 6.32
C CYS A 22 -11.29 -16.01 7.68
N LEU A 23 -11.81 -14.82 8.00
CA LEU A 23 -12.48 -14.57 9.27
C LEU A 23 -13.92 -15.09 9.27
N THR A 24 -14.21 -16.02 10.17
CA THR A 24 -15.59 -16.46 10.47
C THR A 24 -16.24 -15.62 11.56
N ALA A 25 -15.44 -15.02 12.44
CA ALA A 25 -15.83 -14.06 13.47
C ALA A 25 -14.61 -13.22 13.89
N GLY A 26 -14.84 -12.00 14.39
CA GLY A 26 -13.80 -11.12 14.92
C GLY A 26 -13.57 -9.86 14.07
N LEU A 27 -12.37 -9.28 14.19
CA LEU A 27 -11.98 -8.04 13.53
C LEU A 27 -10.62 -8.19 12.85
N ALA A 28 -10.52 -7.83 11.58
CA ALA A 28 -9.25 -7.64 10.89
C ALA A 28 -8.76 -6.18 11.05
N VAL A 29 -7.47 -6.00 11.32
CA VAL A 29 -6.86 -4.68 11.45
C VAL A 29 -5.63 -4.60 10.55
N ALA A 30 -5.58 -3.57 9.70
CA ALA A 30 -4.41 -3.24 8.88
C ALA A 30 -3.75 -1.96 9.44
N VAL A 31 -2.43 -1.97 9.58
CA VAL A 31 -1.64 -0.84 10.05
C VAL A 31 -0.41 -0.70 9.16
N ASP A 32 -0.21 0.49 8.61
CA ASP A 32 0.95 0.81 7.76
C ASP A 32 1.14 2.34 7.69
N TYR A 33 2.28 2.79 7.17
CA TYR A 33 2.46 4.16 6.73
C TYR A 33 1.53 4.43 5.55
N ALA A 34 0.54 5.31 5.73
CA ALA A 34 -0.60 5.35 4.84
C ALA A 34 -1.06 6.76 4.47
N HIS A 35 -1.90 6.80 3.45
CA HIS A 35 -2.66 7.98 3.04
C HIS A 35 -4.06 7.57 2.58
N GLY A 36 -5.00 8.53 2.59
CA GLY A 36 -6.32 8.38 1.99
C GLY A 36 -6.46 9.15 0.68
N ARG A 37 -7.63 9.05 0.04
CA ARG A 37 -7.90 9.66 -1.27
C ARG A 37 -7.59 11.15 -1.37
N GLY A 38 -7.95 11.92 -0.33
CA GLY A 38 -7.74 13.37 -0.28
C GLY A 38 -6.33 13.79 0.12
N THR A 39 -5.49 12.88 0.59
CA THR A 39 -4.15 13.17 1.13
C THR A 39 -3.04 12.46 0.36
N ARG A 40 -3.31 12.04 -0.88
CA ARG A 40 -2.32 11.39 -1.75
C ARG A 40 -1.11 12.31 -1.97
N PRO A 41 0.11 11.88 -1.65
CA PRO A 41 1.31 12.69 -1.93
C PRO A 41 1.48 12.91 -3.44
N PRO A 42 1.73 14.15 -3.89
CA PRO A 42 1.71 14.50 -5.31
C PRO A 42 2.78 13.77 -6.13
N PHE A 43 3.88 13.36 -5.51
CA PHE A 43 4.99 12.66 -6.15
C PHE A 43 5.02 11.15 -5.84
N GLY A 44 4.01 10.64 -5.14
CA GLY A 44 3.97 9.30 -4.59
C GLY A 44 4.96 9.07 -3.45
N THR A 45 5.16 7.81 -3.10
CA THR A 45 5.77 7.38 -1.83
C THR A 45 6.78 6.24 -1.98
N LEU A 46 7.05 5.80 -3.21
CA LEU A 46 8.07 4.78 -3.46
C LEU A 46 9.45 5.26 -2.98
N THR A 47 9.99 4.57 -1.99
CA THR A 47 11.23 4.94 -1.28
C THR A 47 12.14 3.73 -1.13
N GLY A 48 13.45 3.95 -1.26
CA GLY A 48 14.46 2.93 -0.97
C GLY A 48 15.12 3.15 0.38
N PHE A 49 15.52 2.07 1.05
CA PHE A 49 16.32 2.13 2.27
C PHE A 49 17.58 1.27 2.18
N ARG A 50 18.70 1.80 2.67
CA ARG A 50 19.98 1.07 2.80
C ARG A 50 20.71 1.49 4.06
N GLY A 51 21.01 0.52 4.94
CA GLY A 51 21.66 0.80 6.23
C GLY A 51 20.85 1.76 7.11
N GLY A 52 19.51 1.66 7.08
CA GLY A 52 18.61 2.52 7.87
C GLY A 52 18.47 3.95 7.33
N ARG A 53 18.97 4.26 6.14
CA ARG A 53 18.86 5.59 5.52
C ARG A 53 18.04 5.53 4.25
N GLU A 54 17.23 6.57 4.05
CA GLU A 54 16.51 6.80 2.80
C GLU A 54 17.49 7.03 1.64
N VAL A 55 17.21 6.38 0.51
CA VAL A 55 17.96 6.46 -0.73
C VAL A 55 17.00 6.40 -1.93
N ARG A 56 17.52 6.71 -3.12
CA ARG A 56 16.75 6.53 -4.36
C ARG A 56 16.26 5.06 -4.48
N PRO A 57 14.97 4.82 -4.74
CA PRO A 57 14.45 3.47 -4.97
C PRO A 57 15.01 2.91 -6.28
N VAL A 58 15.59 1.72 -6.21
CA VAL A 58 16.10 0.98 -7.37
C VAL A 58 15.81 -0.50 -7.13
N PRO A 59 15.07 -1.17 -8.03
CA PRO A 59 14.65 -2.56 -7.88
C PRO A 59 15.73 -3.55 -8.34
N ASP A 60 16.91 -3.47 -7.75
CA ASP A 60 18.07 -4.35 -8.05
C ASP A 60 18.40 -5.32 -6.89
N GLY A 61 17.57 -5.36 -5.85
CA GLY A 61 17.76 -6.19 -4.65
C GLY A 61 18.81 -5.68 -3.67
N SER A 62 19.51 -4.57 -3.95
CA SER A 62 20.54 -4.03 -3.05
C SER A 62 20.00 -3.06 -1.99
N ARG A 63 18.69 -2.83 -1.97
CA ARG A 63 17.97 -1.88 -1.11
C ARG A 63 16.61 -2.47 -0.77
N ASP A 64 16.12 -2.16 0.43
CA ASP A 64 14.72 -2.39 0.76
C ASP A 64 13.85 -1.35 0.04
N LEU A 65 12.67 -1.74 -0.43
CA LEU A 65 11.76 -0.87 -1.17
C LEU A 65 10.39 -0.88 -0.49
N THR A 66 9.86 0.31 -0.22
CA THR A 66 8.52 0.49 0.35
C THR A 66 7.75 1.57 -0.38
N ALA A 67 6.43 1.56 -0.23
CA ALA A 67 5.53 2.62 -0.62
C ALA A 67 4.41 2.71 0.42
N HIS A 68 3.93 3.92 0.72
CA HIS A 68 2.83 4.10 1.65
C HIS A 68 1.55 3.46 1.11
N VAL A 69 0.73 2.94 2.02
CA VAL A 69 -0.53 2.28 1.71
C VAL A 69 -1.64 3.30 1.43
N ALA A 70 -2.29 3.16 0.29
CA ALA A 70 -3.59 3.79 0.05
C ALA A 70 -4.67 3.01 0.82
N LEU A 71 -5.00 3.44 2.04
CA LEU A 71 -5.94 2.70 2.92
C LEU A 71 -7.37 2.70 2.37
N ASP A 72 -7.75 3.73 1.60
CA ASP A 72 -9.04 3.75 0.91
C ASP A 72 -9.16 2.62 -0.13
N ALA A 73 -8.06 2.23 -0.78
CA ALA A 73 -8.04 1.10 -1.70
C ALA A 73 -8.14 -0.25 -0.95
N CYS A 74 -7.47 -0.38 0.20
CA CYS A 74 -7.57 -1.59 1.04
C CYS A 74 -9.00 -1.78 1.56
N ALA A 75 -9.66 -0.71 1.99
CA ALA A 75 -11.06 -0.74 2.40
C ALA A 75 -11.98 -1.12 1.23
N ALA A 76 -11.79 -0.54 0.05
CA ALA A 76 -12.59 -0.88 -1.13
C ALA A 76 -12.42 -2.35 -1.57
N ALA A 77 -11.20 -2.90 -1.46
CA ALA A 77 -10.90 -4.27 -1.88
C ALA A 77 -11.69 -5.36 -1.12
N VAL A 78 -12.17 -5.06 0.09
CA VAL A 78 -13.00 -5.97 0.88
C VAL A 78 -14.50 -5.70 0.71
N THR A 79 -14.90 -4.45 0.44
CA THR A 79 -16.30 -4.11 0.17
C THR A 79 -16.81 -4.69 -1.14
N GLU A 80 -15.96 -4.78 -2.17
CA GLU A 80 -16.33 -5.35 -3.48
C GLU A 80 -16.36 -6.90 -3.46
N ALA A 81 -15.85 -7.53 -2.40
CA ALA A 81 -15.72 -8.99 -2.29
C ALA A 81 -16.80 -9.63 -1.40
N GLY A 82 -17.67 -8.84 -0.76
CA GLY A 82 -18.78 -9.29 0.08
C GLY A 82 -20.12 -8.84 -0.48
#